data_AF-A0A8C8E5N4-F1
#
_entry.id   AF-A0A8C8E5N4-F1
#
_cell.length_a   1.000
_cell.length_b   1.000
_cell.length_c   1.000
_cell.angle_alpha   90.00
_cell.angle_beta   90.00
_cell.angle_gamma   90.00
#
_symmetry.space_group_name_H-M   'P 1'
#
loop_
_entity.id
_entity.type
_entity.pdbx_description
1 polymer ?
#
loop_
_entity_poly.entity_id
_entity_poly.type
_entity_poly.pdbx_seq_one_letter_code
_entity_poly.pdbx_strand_id
1 'polypeptide(L)'
;MLPSLKAALALLSLLQLISSRPLTTTSPKLKLSEITHRIQQLNSGVQVPCNDTRVAQVAFTDRKLSDQELLCQAAAALTKVTKCEKDYKPFIINLKSLHGQTSCSLSNDNEIYLRNFLPELGNFTQGMYRRLATLAAQ
;
A
#
# COMPACT_ATOMS: atom_id res chain seq x y z
N MET A 1 -6.96 50.53 -29.06
CA MET A 1 -7.72 49.80 -28.04
C MET A 1 -7.37 48.32 -28.12
N LEU A 2 -6.62 47.77 -27.16
CA LEU A 2 -6.64 46.32 -26.90
C LEU A 2 -6.54 46.07 -25.38
N PRO A 3 -7.61 46.36 -24.61
CA PRO A 3 -7.67 46.04 -23.18
C PRO A 3 -7.84 44.53 -22.91
N SER A 4 -8.21 43.74 -23.93
CA SER A 4 -8.69 42.37 -23.76
C SER A 4 -7.60 41.29 -23.60
N LEU A 5 -6.34 41.57 -23.94
CA LEU A 5 -5.28 40.55 -23.86
C LEU A 5 -4.79 40.30 -22.43
N LYS A 6 -4.81 41.32 -21.56
CA LYS A 6 -4.35 41.21 -20.17
C LYS A 6 -5.29 40.38 -19.29
N ALA A 7 -6.60 40.40 -19.55
CA ALA A 7 -7.58 39.62 -18.80
C ALA A 7 -7.47 38.11 -19.08
N ALA A 8 -7.19 37.73 -20.33
CA ALA A 8 -7.04 36.32 -20.71
C ALA A 8 -5.81 35.67 -20.06
N LEU A 9 -4.70 36.42 -19.95
CA LEU A 9 -3.47 35.93 -19.30
C LEU A 9 -3.65 35.72 -17.79
N ALA A 10 -4.38 36.58 -17.09
CA ALA A 10 -4.65 36.42 -15.67
C ALA A 10 -5.52 35.19 -15.35
N LEU A 11 -6.48 34.85 -16.23
CA LEU A 11 -7.32 33.65 -16.09
C LEU A 11 -6.53 32.35 -16.29
N LEU A 12 -5.55 32.33 -17.21
CA LEU A 12 -4.67 31.19 -17.43
C LEU A 12 -3.73 30.94 -16.23
N SER A 13 -3.28 32.00 -15.54
CA SER A 13 -2.47 31.88 -14.33
C SER A 13 -3.24 31.26 -13.15
N LEU A 14 -4.54 31.54 -13.03
CA LEU A 14 -5.41 30.97 -11.99
C LEU A 14 -5.71 29.48 -12.22
N LEU A 15 -5.83 29.03 -13.47
CA LEU A 15 -6.03 27.61 -13.81
C LEU A 15 -4.80 26.74 -13.45
N GLN A 16 -3.59 27.28 -13.62
CA GLN A 16 -2.34 26.61 -13.23
C GLN A 16 -2.23 26.41 -11.71
N LEU A 17 -2.86 27.28 -10.90
CA LEU A 17 -2.85 27.19 -9.44
C LEU A 17 -3.79 26.13 -8.88
N ILE A 18 -4.90 25.82 -9.58
CA ILE A 18 -5.87 24.81 -9.14
C ILE A 18 -5.40 23.40 -9.52
N SER A 19 -4.67 23.28 -10.64
CA SER A 19 -4.11 22.01 -11.13
C SER A 19 -2.85 21.53 -10.39
N SER A 20 -2.25 22.37 -9.54
CA SER A 20 -1.00 22.09 -8.84
C SER A 20 -1.19 21.69 -7.37
N ARG A 21 -2.43 21.38 -6.94
CA ARG A 21 -2.62 20.62 -5.69
C ARG A 21 -1.85 19.31 -5.85
N PRO A 22 -0.77 19.07 -5.08
CA PRO A 22 -0.21 17.75 -5.01
C PRO A 22 -1.34 16.88 -4.47
N LEU A 23 -1.74 15.86 -5.23
CA LEU A 23 -2.41 14.72 -4.63
C LEU A 23 -1.53 14.37 -3.44
N THR A 24 -2.06 14.45 -2.21
CA THR A 24 -1.31 14.18 -0.98
C THR A 24 -0.84 12.72 -1.04
N THR A 25 0.29 12.50 -1.71
CA THR A 25 0.97 11.22 -1.77
C THR A 25 1.67 11.11 -0.44
N THR A 26 0.98 10.50 0.53
CA THR A 26 1.60 10.16 1.81
C THR A 26 2.87 9.38 1.53
N SER A 27 3.96 9.75 2.22
CA SER A 27 5.27 9.18 1.94
C SER A 27 5.24 7.66 2.09
N PRO A 28 6.04 6.91 1.30
CA PRO A 28 6.13 5.46 1.44
C PRO A 28 6.37 5.00 2.88
N LYS A 29 7.16 5.79 3.63
CA LYS A 29 7.45 5.57 5.05
C LYS A 29 6.20 5.63 5.93
N LEU A 30 5.31 6.62 5.72
CA LEU A 30 4.05 6.71 6.46
C LEU A 30 3.13 5.52 6.18
N LYS A 31 3.01 5.12 4.91
CA LYS A 31 2.17 3.98 4.51
C LYS A 31 2.68 2.66 5.10
N LEU A 32 3.99 2.43 5.05
CA LEU A 32 4.61 1.26 5.68
C LEU A 32 4.38 1.26 7.19
N SER A 33 4.54 2.42 7.85
CA SER A 33 4.27 2.56 9.29
C SER A 33 2.81 2.29 9.63
N GLU A 34 1.88 2.71 8.79
CA GLU A 34 0.46 2.46 9.00
C GLU A 34 0.13 0.96 8.85
N ILE A 35 0.71 0.28 7.85
CA ILE A 35 0.56 -1.17 7.67
C ILE A 35 1.08 -1.91 8.91
N THR A 36 2.30 -1.62 9.35
CA THR A 36 2.90 -2.33 10.50
C THR A 36 2.12 -2.06 11.79
N HIS A 37 1.68 -0.82 12.02
CA HIS A 37 0.88 -0.48 13.19
C HIS A 37 -0.48 -1.20 13.20
N ARG A 38 -1.19 -1.21 12.08
CA ARG A 38 -2.48 -1.91 11.97
C ARG A 38 -2.33 -3.42 12.17
N ILE A 39 -1.28 -4.04 11.64
CA ILE A 39 -1.00 -5.47 11.89
C ILE A 39 -0.79 -5.73 13.39
N GLN A 40 -0.03 -4.87 14.08
CA GLN A 40 0.16 -4.98 15.52
C GLN A 40 -1.17 -4.84 16.29
N GLN A 41 -2.04 -3.91 15.89
CA GLN A 41 -3.36 -3.75 16.50
C GLN A 41 -4.24 -5.00 16.31
N LEU A 42 -4.27 -5.57 15.10
CA LEU A 42 -5.05 -6.78 14.83
C LEU A 42 -4.52 -8.00 15.62
N ASN A 43 -3.19 -8.13 15.72
CA ASN A 43 -2.56 -9.25 16.42
C ASN A 43 -2.62 -9.14 17.95
N SER A 44 -2.82 -7.94 18.49
CA SER A 44 -2.97 -7.70 19.95
C SER A 44 -4.41 -7.76 20.43
N GLY A 45 -5.38 -7.80 19.52
CA GLY A 45 -6.79 -7.98 19.84
C GLY A 45 -7.13 -9.40 20.30
N VAL A 46 -8.37 -9.60 20.75
CA VAL A 46 -8.88 -10.92 21.18
C VAL A 46 -8.81 -11.94 20.04
N GLN A 47 -9.09 -11.51 18.81
CA GLN A 47 -9.00 -12.34 17.61
C GLN A 47 -8.78 -11.47 16.36
N VAL A 48 -7.97 -11.96 15.43
CA VAL A 48 -7.83 -11.37 14.09
C VAL A 48 -9.15 -11.54 13.31
N PRO A 49 -9.73 -10.48 12.71
CA PRO A 49 -10.94 -10.59 11.90
C PRO A 49 -10.78 -11.66 10.80
N CYS A 50 -11.73 -12.59 10.71
CA CYS A 50 -11.64 -13.73 9.78
C CYS A 50 -10.31 -14.50 9.83
N ASN A 51 -9.72 -14.69 11.01
CA ASN A 51 -8.48 -15.44 11.24
C ASN A 51 -8.32 -16.76 10.44
N ASP A 52 -9.41 -17.49 10.18
CA ASP A 52 -9.47 -18.78 9.49
C ASP A 52 -9.71 -18.66 7.98
N THR A 53 -9.86 -17.45 7.44
CA THR A 53 -9.86 -17.25 6.00
C THR A 53 -8.49 -17.58 5.42
N ARG A 54 -8.49 -18.38 4.36
CA ARG A 54 -7.31 -18.73 3.59
C ARG A 54 -7.06 -17.69 2.51
N VAL A 55 -5.80 -17.33 2.33
CA VAL A 55 -5.32 -16.45 1.26
C VAL A 55 -4.12 -17.10 0.60
N ALA A 56 -3.89 -16.79 -0.67
CA ALA A 56 -2.71 -17.25 -1.38
C ALA A 56 -1.43 -16.87 -0.62
N GLN A 57 -0.50 -17.82 -0.51
CA GLN A 57 0.77 -17.59 0.14
C GLN A 57 1.64 -16.67 -0.71
N VAL A 58 2.32 -15.72 -0.05
CA VAL A 58 3.29 -14.81 -0.68
C VAL A 58 4.66 -15.12 -0.11
N ALA A 59 5.62 -15.41 -0.98
CA ALA A 59 6.98 -15.79 -0.57
C ALA A 59 7.84 -14.55 -0.25
N PHE A 60 7.54 -13.86 0.85
CA PHE A 60 8.21 -12.59 1.24
C PHE A 60 9.74 -12.69 1.43
N THR A 61 10.28 -13.90 1.53
CA THR A 61 11.73 -14.15 1.66
C THR A 61 12.40 -14.51 0.33
N ASP A 62 11.63 -14.67 -0.76
CA ASP A 62 12.19 -14.98 -2.07
C ASP A 62 12.93 -13.76 -2.63
N ARG A 63 14.25 -13.88 -2.72
CA ARG A 63 15.14 -12.82 -3.22
C ARG A 63 15.08 -12.65 -4.75
N LYS A 64 14.36 -13.53 -5.46
CA LYS A 64 14.17 -13.43 -6.92
C LYS A 64 13.10 -12.39 -7.28
N LEU A 65 12.16 -12.13 -6.38
CA LEU A 65 11.08 -11.17 -6.61
C LEU A 65 11.47 -9.79 -6.09
N SER A 66 11.01 -8.75 -6.78
CA SER A 66 11.19 -7.37 -6.32
C SER A 66 10.26 -7.06 -5.14
N ASP A 67 10.63 -6.06 -4.33
CA ASP A 67 9.76 -5.58 -3.25
C ASP A 67 8.37 -5.16 -3.81
N GLN A 68 8.32 -4.55 -4.99
CA GLN A 68 7.07 -4.12 -5.64
C GLN A 68 6.20 -5.31 -6.05
N GLU A 69 6.78 -6.39 -6.59
CA GLU A 69 6.04 -7.60 -6.95
C GLU A 69 5.43 -8.25 -5.70
N LEU A 70 6.21 -8.37 -4.62
CA LEU A 70 5.75 -8.93 -3.34
C LEU A 70 4.62 -8.09 -2.72
N LEU A 71 4.73 -6.76 -2.78
CA LEU A 71 3.67 -5.85 -2.34
C LEU A 71 2.40 -5.99 -3.17
N CYS A 72 2.52 -6.17 -4.49
CA CYS A 72 1.37 -6.41 -5.36
C CYS A 72 0.71 -7.77 -5.04
N GLN A 73 1.50 -8.83 -4.92
CA GLN A 73 1.01 -10.16 -4.57
C GLN A 73 0.25 -10.14 -3.24
N ALA A 74 0.78 -9.43 -2.24
CA ALA A 74 0.11 -9.25 -0.95
C ALA A 74 -1.22 -8.51 -1.08
N ALA A 75 -1.29 -7.45 -1.90
CA ALA A 75 -2.54 -6.73 -2.17
C ALA A 75 -3.58 -7.61 -2.88
N ALA A 76 -3.13 -8.42 -3.85
CA ALA A 76 -3.98 -9.35 -4.59
C ALA A 76 -4.52 -10.46 -3.68
N ALA A 77 -3.69 -11.03 -2.81
CA ALA A 77 -4.08 -12.04 -1.83
C ALA A 77 -5.15 -11.50 -0.86
N LEU A 78 -4.95 -10.29 -0.30
CA LEU A 78 -5.92 -9.67 0.61
C LEU A 78 -7.23 -9.26 -0.07
N THR A 79 -7.23 -8.99 -1.38
CA THR A 79 -8.46 -8.67 -2.13
C THR A 79 -9.45 -9.85 -2.17
N LYS A 80 -8.98 -11.09 -1.93
CA LYS A 80 -9.85 -12.27 -1.86
C LYS A 80 -10.62 -12.37 -0.53
N VAL A 81 -10.29 -11.56 0.46
CA VAL A 81 -10.95 -11.55 1.78
C VAL A 81 -12.23 -10.71 1.73
N THR A 82 -13.35 -11.34 1.40
CA THR A 82 -14.63 -10.63 1.21
C THR A 82 -15.43 -10.41 2.50
N LYS A 83 -15.35 -11.33 3.47
CA LYS A 83 -16.17 -11.28 4.71
C LYS A 83 -15.86 -10.10 5.63
N CYS A 84 -14.59 -9.74 5.74
CA CYS A 84 -14.05 -8.67 6.61
C CYS A 84 -13.30 -7.63 5.75
N GLU A 85 -13.81 -7.35 4.55
CA GLU A 85 -13.20 -6.40 3.62
C GLU A 85 -12.88 -5.06 4.28
N LYS A 86 -13.77 -4.57 5.16
CA LYS A 86 -13.60 -3.28 5.86
C LYS A 86 -12.32 -3.23 6.69
N ASP A 87 -11.95 -4.33 7.33
CA ASP A 87 -10.71 -4.45 8.13
C ASP A 87 -9.48 -4.49 7.23
N TYR A 88 -9.60 -5.12 6.06
CA TYR A 88 -8.47 -5.37 5.15
C TYR A 88 -8.23 -4.29 4.08
N LYS A 89 -9.26 -3.48 3.79
CA LYS A 89 -9.23 -2.43 2.77
C LYS A 89 -8.12 -1.38 2.98
N PRO A 90 -7.83 -0.90 4.21
CA PRO A 90 -6.71 0.01 4.45
C PRO A 90 -5.36 -0.58 4.02
N PHE A 91 -5.13 -1.87 4.26
CA PHE A 91 -3.91 -2.55 3.80
C PHE A 91 -3.84 -2.57 2.28
N ILE A 92 -4.93 -2.96 1.61
CA ILE A 92 -4.99 -3.04 0.14
C ILE A 92 -4.68 -1.68 -0.49
N ILE A 93 -5.25 -0.60 0.05
CA ILE A 93 -5.01 0.78 -0.44
C ILE A 93 -3.53 1.15 -0.28
N ASN A 94 -2.97 0.94 0.90
CA ASN A 94 -1.58 1.30 1.17
C ASN A 94 -0.61 0.47 0.32
N LEU A 95 -0.81 -0.86 0.24
CA LEU A 95 -0.01 -1.75 -0.60
C LEU A 95 -0.07 -1.34 -2.07
N LYS A 96 -1.27 -1.11 -2.64
CA LYS A 96 -1.45 -0.65 -4.03
C LYS A 96 -0.67 0.62 -4.33
N SER A 97 -0.73 1.56 -3.41
CA SER A 97 -0.06 2.84 -3.54
C SER A 97 1.45 2.78 -3.31
N LEU A 98 1.99 1.65 -2.82
CA LEU A 98 3.43 1.41 -2.64
C LEU A 98 4.05 0.70 -3.85
N HIS A 99 3.31 -0.21 -4.51
CA HIS A 99 3.86 -0.96 -5.66
C HIS A 99 3.61 -0.30 -7.02
N GLY A 100 2.50 0.43 -7.21
CA GLY A 100 2.22 1.17 -8.45
C GLY A 100 1.96 0.32 -9.71
N GLN A 101 2.00 -1.01 -9.59
CA GLN A 101 1.72 -1.96 -10.68
C GLN A 101 0.20 -2.13 -10.92
N THR A 102 -0.18 -2.43 -12.16
CA THR A 102 -1.57 -2.76 -12.53
C THR A 102 -1.95 -4.21 -12.20
N SER A 103 -0.99 -5.13 -12.30
CA SER A 103 -1.13 -6.55 -11.98
C SER A 103 0.21 -7.16 -11.58
N CYS A 104 0.13 -8.35 -10.99
CA CYS A 104 1.27 -9.19 -10.59
C CYS A 104 0.88 -10.66 -10.77
N SER A 105 1.88 -11.53 -10.79
CA SER A 105 1.66 -12.97 -10.87
C SER A 105 1.54 -13.53 -9.45
N LEU A 106 0.37 -14.05 -9.09
CA LEU A 106 0.12 -14.70 -7.81
C LEU A 106 -0.30 -16.14 -8.07
N SER A 107 0.51 -17.10 -7.62
CA SER A 107 0.12 -18.51 -7.61
C SER A 107 -0.94 -18.74 -6.53
N ASN A 108 -1.91 -19.61 -6.82
CA ASN A 108 -2.91 -20.07 -5.86
C ASN A 108 -2.65 -21.53 -5.42
N ASP A 109 -1.46 -22.07 -5.70
CA ASP A 109 -1.12 -23.47 -5.40
C ASP A 109 -1.05 -23.72 -3.89
N ASN A 110 -0.61 -22.71 -3.13
CA ASN A 110 -0.50 -22.75 -1.69
C ASN A 110 -1.32 -21.62 -1.06
N GLU A 111 -2.04 -21.94 0.00
CA GLU A 111 -2.79 -20.97 0.79
C GLU A 111 -2.49 -21.12 2.27
N ILE A 112 -2.38 -19.99 2.95
CA ILE A 112 -2.18 -19.88 4.40
C ILE A 112 -3.34 -19.13 5.05
N TYR A 113 -3.54 -19.35 6.35
CA TYR A 113 -4.53 -18.61 7.11
C TYR A 113 -4.12 -17.14 7.31
N LEU A 114 -5.10 -16.24 7.34
CA LEU A 114 -4.86 -14.80 7.56
C LEU A 114 -4.05 -14.50 8.83
N ARG A 115 -4.29 -15.26 9.91
CA ARG A 115 -3.50 -15.15 11.15
C ARG A 115 -2.00 -15.42 10.98
N ASN A 116 -1.61 -16.18 9.95
CA ASN A 116 -0.22 -16.46 9.62
C ASN A 116 0.32 -15.48 8.56
N PHE A 117 -0.53 -15.10 7.60
CA PHE A 117 -0.19 -14.14 6.55
C PHE A 117 0.16 -12.75 7.11
N LEU A 118 -0.63 -12.24 8.07
CA LEU A 118 -0.44 -10.88 8.60
C LEU A 118 0.91 -10.68 9.30
N PRO A 119 1.39 -11.58 10.18
CA PRO A 119 2.74 -11.50 10.71
C PRO A 119 3.84 -11.46 9.64
N GLU A 120 3.74 -12.27 8.59
CA GLU A 120 4.73 -12.29 7.50
C GLU A 120 4.75 -10.97 6.74
N LEU A 121 3.56 -10.44 6.37
CA LEU A 121 3.43 -9.12 5.75
C LEU A 121 4.00 -8.01 6.66
N GLY A 122 3.75 -8.10 7.96
CA GLY A 122 4.25 -7.14 8.95
C GLY A 122 5.77 -7.12 9.00
N ASN A 123 6.40 -8.30 9.05
CA ASN A 123 7.85 -8.43 9.04
C ASN A 123 8.48 -7.87 7.76
N PHE A 124 7.89 -8.20 6.62
CA PHE A 124 8.36 -7.71 5.32
C PHE A 124 8.29 -6.17 5.23
N THR A 125 7.13 -5.59 5.51
CA THR A 125 6.93 -4.12 5.45
C THR A 125 7.72 -3.37 6.51
N GLN A 126 7.92 -3.95 7.70
CA GLN A 126 8.80 -3.40 8.72
C GLN A 126 10.27 -3.38 8.27
N GLY A 127 10.71 -4.42 7.55
CA GLY A 127 12.03 -4.46 6.93
C GLY A 127 12.23 -3.35 5.91
N MET A 128 11.23 -3.15 5.03
CA MET A 128 11.23 -2.04 4.06
C MET A 128 11.30 -0.68 4.75
N TYR A 129 10.50 -0.45 5.79
CA TYR A 129 10.50 0.80 6.55
C TYR A 129 11.89 1.14 7.10
N ARG A 130 12.59 0.13 7.66
CA ARG A 130 13.95 0.29 8.18
C ARG A 130 14.94 0.66 7.09
N ARG A 131 14.88 -0.01 5.93
CA ARG A 131 15.74 0.31 4.77
C ARG A 131 15.56 1.76 4.31
N LEU A 132 14.32 2.24 4.22
CA LEU A 132 14.04 3.63 3.86
C LEU A 132 14.55 4.62 4.92
N ALA A 133 14.48 4.27 6.20
CA ALA A 133 15.03 5.11 7.27
C ALA A 133 16.55 5.23 7.19
N THR A 134 17.25 4.14 6.87
CA THR A 134 18.71 4.15 6.67
C THR A 134 19.12 5.00 5.47
N LEU A 135 18.42 4.86 4.33
CA LEU A 135 18.72 5.64 3.12
C LEU A 135 18.50 7.14 3.30
N ALA A 136 17.56 7.55 4.16
CA ALA A 136 17.31 8.95 4.46
C ALA A 136 18.31 9.58 5.44
N ALA A 137 19.16 8.77 6.08
CA ALA A 137 20.18 9.21 7.02
C ALA A 137 21.59 9.28 6.39
N GLN A 138 21.70 8.91 5.11
CA GLN A 138 22.90 9.03 4.27
C GLN A 138 22.82 10.30 3.43
#